data_AF-A0A7V8WGH5-F1
#
_entry.id   AF-A0A7V8WGH5-F1
#
_cell.length_a   1.000
_cell.length_b   1.000
_cell.length_c   1.000
_cell.angle_alpha   90.00
_cell.angle_beta   90.00
_cell.angle_gamma   90.00
#
_symmetry.space_group_name_H-M   'P 1'
#
loop_
_entity.id
_entity.type
_entity.pdbx_description
1 polymer ?
#
loop_
_entity_poly.entity_id
_entity_poly.type
_entity_poly.pdbx_seq_one_letter_code
_entity_poly.pdbx_strand_id
1 'polypeptide(L)' 'AGMVIVADGTREADEKLQRVLTCDPGLGVVRHADAGYPEAIQTARDRGIDMPSLRPEGPR' A
#
# COMPACT_ATOMS: atom_id res chain seq x y z
N ALA A 1 -3.60 -13.66 -6.20
CA ALA A 1 -2.74 -13.36 -7.36
C ALA A 1 -1.30 -13.40 -6.90
N GLY A 2 -0.37 -13.78 -7.78
CA GLY A 2 1.07 -13.72 -7.49
C GLY A 2 1.71 -12.61 -8.32
N MET A 3 2.71 -11.94 -7.76
CA MET A 3 3.55 -10.97 -8.47
C MET A 3 4.99 -11.46 -8.48
N VAL A 4 5.75 -11.13 -9.52
CA VAL A 4 7.21 -11.27 -9.56
C VAL A 4 7.77 -10.02 -10.23
N ILE A 5 8.88 -9.49 -9.71
CA ILE A 5 9.63 -8.38 -10.29
C ILE A 5 11.12 -8.66 -10.19
N VAL A 6 11.89 -8.27 -11.22
CA VAL A 6 13.34 -8.49 -11.31
C VAL A 6 14.08 -7.21 -10.95
N ALA A 7 15.08 -7.33 -10.08
CA ALA A 7 16.04 -6.26 -9.77
C ALA A 7 17.29 -6.44 -10.64
N ASP A 8 17.29 -5.87 -11.84
CA ASP A 8 18.40 -5.97 -12.81
C ASP A 8 19.45 -4.85 -12.70
N GLY A 9 19.29 -3.95 -11.73
CA GLY A 9 20.21 -2.82 -11.49
C GLY A 9 19.95 -1.59 -12.35
N THR A 10 18.95 -1.60 -13.23
CA THR A 10 18.57 -0.41 -14.01
C THR A 10 17.78 0.60 -13.17
N ARG A 11 17.86 1.89 -13.53
CA ARG A 11 17.03 2.95 -12.93
C ARG A 11 15.54 2.70 -13.12
N GLU A 12 15.16 2.13 -14.26
CA GLU A 12 13.77 1.78 -14.53
C GLU A 12 13.27 0.67 -13.58
N ALA A 13 14.10 -0.34 -13.30
CA ALA A 13 13.76 -1.37 -12.33
C ALA A 13 13.61 -0.79 -10.90
N ASP A 14 14.45 0.16 -10.50
CA ASP A 14 14.33 0.83 -9.20
C ASP A 14 12.97 1.53 -9.04
N GLU A 15 12.57 2.33 -10.03
CA GLU A 15 11.25 3.00 -10.03
C GLU A 15 10.09 2.00 -9.97
N LYS A 16 10.20 0.86 -10.66
CA LYS A 16 9.19 -0.21 -10.64
C LYS A 16 9.17 -0.94 -9.29
N LEU A 17 10.34 -1.24 -8.72
CA LEU A 17 10.48 -1.92 -7.44
C LEU A 17 9.85 -1.12 -6.31
N GLN A 18 10.13 0.19 -6.25
CA GLN A 18 9.52 1.09 -5.27
C GLN A 18 7.99 1.02 -5.32
N ARG A 19 7.41 1.05 -6.52
CA ARG A 19 5.95 0.97 -6.69
C ARG A 19 5.40 -0.40 -6.32
N VAL A 20 5.96 -1.48 -6.86
CA VAL A 20 5.43 -2.84 -6.65
C VAL A 20 5.53 -3.25 -5.18
N LEU A 21 6.69 -3.04 -4.56
CA LEU A 21 6.94 -3.41 -3.16
C LEU A 21 6.23 -2.48 -2.16
N THR A 22 5.67 -1.36 -2.61
CA THR A 22 4.77 -0.53 -1.79
C THR A 22 3.31 -0.93 -2.00
N CYS A 23 2.87 -1.07 -3.26
CA CYS A 23 1.47 -1.30 -3.59
C CYS A 23 0.98 -2.72 -3.22
N ASP A 24 1.80 -3.75 -3.45
CA ASP A 24 1.39 -5.14 -3.21
C ASP A 24 1.07 -5.43 -1.73
N PRO A 25 1.98 -5.15 -0.77
CA PRO A 25 1.64 -5.27 0.65
C PRO A 25 0.63 -4.21 1.10
N GLY A 26 0.68 -2.99 0.54
CA GLY A 26 -0.27 -1.92 0.85
C GLY A 26 -1.72 -2.34 0.59
N LEU A 27 -1.97 -3.05 -0.51
CA LEU A 27 -3.29 -3.60 -0.82
C LEU A 27 -3.74 -4.66 0.21
N GLY A 28 -2.80 -5.44 0.73
CA GLY A 28 -3.06 -6.36 1.85
C GLY A 28 -3.54 -5.61 3.09
N VAL A 29 -2.86 -4.52 3.48
CA VAL A 29 -3.26 -3.68 4.61
C VAL A 29 -4.64 -3.07 4.37
N VAL A 30 -4.89 -2.51 3.18
CA VAL A 30 -6.20 -1.92 2.83
C VAL A 30 -7.32 -2.95 2.98
N ARG A 31 -7.13 -4.18 2.48
CA ARG A 31 -8.13 -5.26 2.59
C ARG A 31 -8.46 -5.61 4.04
N HIS A 32 -7.44 -5.71 4.91
CA HIS A 32 -7.68 -6.00 6.32
C HIS A 32 -8.28 -4.80 7.06
N ALA A 33 -7.87 -3.58 6.72
CA ALA A 33 -8.46 -2.38 7.30
C ALA A 33 -9.94 -2.24 6.92
N ASP A 34 -10.30 -2.55 5.67
CA ASP A 34 -11.68 -2.55 5.17
C ASP A 34 -12.55 -3.59 5.89
N ALA A 35 -11.96 -4.75 6.24
CA ALA A 35 -12.61 -5.77 7.06
C ALA A 35 -12.69 -5.41 8.56
N GLY A 36 -12.18 -4.26 8.99
CA GLY A 36 -12.31 -3.74 10.35
C GLY A 36 -11.21 -4.18 11.32
N TYR A 37 -10.10 -4.76 10.86
CA TYR A 37 -9.01 -5.17 11.74
C TYR A 37 -8.28 -3.93 12.32
N PRO A 38 -8.25 -3.73 13.65
CA PRO A 38 -7.69 -2.52 14.26
C PRO A 38 -6.21 -2.30 13.93
N GLU A 39 -5.42 -3.37 13.93
CA GLU A 39 -3.98 -3.32 13.61
C GLU A 39 -3.73 -2.86 12.17
N ALA A 40 -4.59 -3.27 11.23
CA ALA A 40 -4.49 -2.86 9.83
C ALA A 40 -4.90 -1.40 9.64
N ILE A 41 -5.95 -0.93 10.34
CA ILE A 41 -6.35 0.49 10.35
C ILE A 41 -5.21 1.35 10.90
N GLN A 42 -4.57 0.92 11.99
CA GLN A 42 -3.42 1.63 12.56
C GLN A 42 -2.25 1.64 11.57
N THR A 43 -1.93 0.49 10.97
CA THR A 43 -0.87 0.38 9.96
C THR A 43 -1.12 1.30 8.76
N ALA A 44 -2.36 1.39 8.28
CA ALA A 44 -2.75 2.28 7.19
C ALA A 44 -2.51 3.76 7.54
N ARG A 45 -2.81 4.17 8.78
CA ARG A 45 -2.55 5.53 9.29
C ARG A 45 -1.05 5.80 9.42
N ASP A 46 -0.30 4.91 10.07
CA ASP A 46 1.13 5.08 10.35
C ASP A 46 1.99 5.12 9.08
N ARG A 47 1.58 4.37 8.06
CA ARG A 47 2.29 4.30 6.77
C ARG A 47 1.73 5.27 5.73
N GLY A 48 0.72 6.07 6.07
CA GLY A 48 0.13 7.08 5.18
C GLY A 48 -0.51 6.48 3.92
N ILE A 49 -1.13 5.30 4.04
CA ILE A 49 -1.84 4.67 2.92
C ILE A 49 -3.10 5.50 2.59
N ASP A 50 -3.22 5.97 1.35
CA ASP A 50 -4.40 6.71 0.91
C ASP A 50 -5.61 5.78 0.78
N MET A 51 -6.40 5.72 1.86
CA MET A 51 -7.63 4.93 1.94
C MET A 51 -8.82 5.87 2.15
N PRO A 52 -9.63 6.14 1.10
CA PRO A 52 -10.73 7.10 1.17
C PRO A 52 -11.72 6.87 2.32
N SER A 53 -12.01 5.61 2.64
CA SER A 53 -12.93 5.22 3.73
C SER A 53 -12.41 5.48 5.14
N LEU A 54 -11.11 5.74 5.31
CA LEU A 54 -10.49 6.10 6.60
C LEU A 54 -10.16 7.60 6.70
N ARG A 55 -10.32 8.36 5.62
CA ARG A 55 -10.10 9.81 5.64
C ARG A 55 -11.24 10.50 6.40
N PRO A 56 -10.93 11.49 7.25
CA PRO A 56 -11.97 12.37 7.76
C PRO A 56 -12.66 13.09 6.60
N GLU A 57 -13.98 13.30 6.69
CA GLU A 57 -14.72 14.01 5.66
C GLU A 57 -14.16 15.45 5.48
N GLY A 58 -13.63 15.75 4.31
CA GLY A 58 -13.03 17.05 3.98
C GLY A 58 -12.39 17.07 2.59
N PRO A 59 -12.18 18.26 1.98
CA PRO A 59 -11.57 18.36 0.65
C PRO A 59 -10.10 17.90 0.66
N ARG A 60 -9.64 17.42 -0.51
CA ARG A 60 -8.26 17.00 -0.77
C ARG A 60 -7.32 18.19 -0.92
#